data_AF-A0A182TH56-F1
#
_entry.id   AF-A0A182TH56-F1
#
_cell.length_a   1.000
_cell.length_b   1.000
_cell.length_c   1.000
_cell.angle_alpha   90.00
_cell.angle_beta   90.00
_cell.angle_gamma   90.00
#
_symmetry.space_group_name_H-M   'P 1'
#
loop_
_entity.id
_entity.type
_entity.pdbx_description
1 polymer ?
#
loop_
_entity_poly.entity_id
_entity_poly.type
_entity_poly.pdbx_seq_one_letter_code
_entity_poly.pdbx_strand_id
1 'polypeptide(L)'
;MLDEGTNAFVYDPHNFIWNRSLLWSNEEDVMMAINAGDDFLFKLNAYSTKDHGMDFPHLLHTSNSTQIDIVFNNITNRFANPRFAIELLFVVSEQAVVGSEFEVTKRKTLDDEHTPGIFEIVDVLSPGAFTFSAGGYIEYRPVSYTHPERDVATSTETRQSQPIAVRSPSAVLQSTLAYALYGTKLDSYLVQGMNVSFGVSEDGFYRKTNYTTMTFQVGYGMPPVEELSAFVLIVAGIGIGVPLVVLIASSIYVCTKKLRNRDRFQQQRL
;
A
#
# COMPACT_ATOMS: atom_id res chain seq x y z
N MET A 1 5.27 3.89 23.23
CA MET A 1 5.70 4.74 24.36
C MET A 1 6.89 5.57 23.88
N LEU A 2 6.76 6.90 23.88
CA LEU A 2 7.80 7.82 23.42
C LEU A 2 8.67 8.22 24.62
N ASP A 3 10.00 8.24 24.46
CA ASP A 3 10.95 8.53 25.54
C ASP A 3 10.84 9.99 26.04
N GLU A 4 11.09 10.22 27.33
CA GLU A 4 11.15 11.57 27.91
C GLU A 4 12.22 12.40 27.19
N GLY A 5 11.78 13.47 26.52
CA GLY A 5 12.63 14.33 25.68
C GLY A 5 12.27 14.30 24.18
N THR A 6 11.37 13.41 23.76
CA THR A 6 10.83 13.46 22.39
C THR A 6 9.93 14.68 22.20
N ASN A 7 10.25 15.48 21.18
CA ASN A 7 9.44 16.62 20.75
C ASN A 7 8.21 16.14 19.94
N ALA A 8 7.43 15.23 20.54
CA ALA A 8 6.29 14.58 19.93
C ALA A 8 5.00 15.00 20.64
N PHE A 9 3.90 14.97 19.91
CA PHE A 9 2.55 15.17 20.45
C PHE A 9 1.66 14.07 19.90
N VAL A 10 0.89 13.43 20.77
CA VAL A 10 -0.01 12.35 20.40
C VAL A 10 -1.42 12.88 20.48
N TYR A 11 -2.14 12.79 19.37
CA TYR A 11 -3.59 12.96 19.35
C TYR A 11 -4.20 11.62 19.76
N ASP A 12 -4.87 11.58 20.91
CA ASP A 12 -5.54 10.38 21.39
C ASP A 12 -6.97 10.30 20.82
N PRO A 13 -7.26 9.34 19.92
CA PRO A 13 -8.56 9.23 19.27
C PRO A 13 -9.72 8.93 20.24
N HIS A 14 -9.45 8.50 21.48
CA HIS A 14 -10.49 8.33 22.51
C HIS A 14 -11.14 9.65 22.93
N ASN A 15 -10.42 10.76 22.78
CA ASN A 15 -10.90 12.09 23.15
C ASN A 15 -11.62 12.80 22.01
N PHE A 16 -11.75 12.15 20.85
CA PHE A 16 -12.42 12.73 19.69
C PHE A 16 -13.94 12.59 19.80
N ILE A 17 -14.64 13.59 19.27
CA ILE A 17 -16.08 13.52 19.05
C ILE A 17 -16.30 13.06 17.61
N TRP A 18 -16.81 11.85 17.47
CA TRP A 18 -16.96 11.18 16.18
C TRP A 18 -18.33 11.43 15.58
N ASN A 19 -18.35 11.79 14.31
CA ASN A 19 -19.53 11.74 13.47
C ASN A 19 -19.35 10.64 12.41
N ARG A 20 -20.44 9.95 12.07
CA ARG A 20 -20.45 8.88 11.08
C ARG A 20 -21.48 9.20 10.01
N SER A 21 -21.10 8.98 8.76
CA SER A 21 -21.97 9.17 7.61
C SER A 21 -21.81 8.03 6.62
N LEU A 22 -22.92 7.54 6.09
CA LEU A 22 -22.89 6.66 4.93
C LEU A 22 -22.75 7.55 3.70
N LEU A 23 -21.66 7.40 2.96
CA LEU A 23 -21.41 8.22 1.77
C LEU A 23 -22.16 7.67 0.56
N TRP A 24 -22.06 6.35 0.34
CA TRP A 24 -22.83 5.66 -0.68
C TRP A 24 -22.87 4.15 -0.40
N SER A 25 -23.84 3.46 -1.00
CA SER A 25 -24.03 2.01 -0.89
C SER A 25 -24.79 1.49 -2.11
N ASN A 26 -24.30 0.41 -2.71
CA ASN A 26 -25.00 -0.35 -3.74
C ASN A 26 -24.73 -1.86 -3.55
N GLU A 27 -25.01 -2.69 -4.56
CA GLU A 27 -24.76 -4.15 -4.49
C GLU A 27 -23.29 -4.53 -4.65
N GLU A 28 -22.52 -3.70 -5.36
CA GLU A 28 -21.11 -3.94 -5.67
C GLU A 28 -20.20 -3.47 -4.53
N ASP A 29 -20.52 -2.36 -3.89
CA ASP A 29 -19.63 -1.74 -2.94
C ASP A 29 -20.38 -0.93 -1.84
N VAL A 30 -19.70 -0.58 -0.74
CA VAL A 30 -20.21 0.37 0.28
C VAL A 30 -19.11 1.28 0.82
N MET A 31 -19.44 2.55 1.08
CA MET A 31 -18.51 3.52 1.67
C MET A 31 -19.12 4.26 2.85
N MET A 32 -18.40 4.22 3.97
CA MET A 32 -18.72 4.97 5.19
C MET A 32 -17.60 5.94 5.51
N ALA A 33 -17.94 7.13 6.00
CA ALA A 33 -17.00 8.08 6.56
C ALA A 33 -17.21 8.22 8.07
N ILE A 34 -16.10 8.28 8.79
CA ILE A 34 -16.02 8.59 10.21
C ILE A 34 -15.10 9.80 10.34
N ASN A 35 -15.60 10.89 10.91
CA ASN A 35 -14.84 12.13 11.03
C ASN A 35 -14.81 12.64 12.49
N ALA A 36 -13.67 13.21 12.87
CA ALA A 36 -13.50 13.94 14.11
C ALA A 36 -13.31 15.42 13.78
N GLY A 37 -14.41 16.17 13.85
CA GLY A 37 -14.47 17.53 13.30
C GLY A 37 -14.18 17.54 11.79
N ASP A 38 -13.50 18.60 11.35
CA ASP A 38 -13.02 18.76 9.97
C ASP A 38 -11.53 18.38 9.82
N ASP A 39 -10.90 18.00 10.94
CA ASP A 39 -9.45 17.79 11.07
C ASP A 39 -9.02 16.38 10.63
N PHE A 40 -9.81 15.37 11.03
CA PHE A 40 -9.53 13.97 10.75
C PHE A 40 -10.73 13.32 10.08
N LEU A 41 -10.49 12.70 8.93
CA LEU A 41 -11.49 11.94 8.18
C LEU A 41 -10.94 10.55 7.88
N PHE A 42 -11.76 9.54 8.16
CA PHE A 42 -11.49 8.14 7.88
C PHE A 42 -12.62 7.62 7.00
N LYS A 43 -12.32 7.24 5.75
CA LYS A 43 -13.26 6.56 4.87
C LYS A 43 -12.97 5.07 4.89
N LEU A 44 -14.02 4.27 4.98
CA LEU A 44 -13.97 2.81 4.96
C LEU A 44 -14.79 2.34 3.78
N ASN A 45 -14.14 1.64 2.86
CA ASN A 45 -14.77 1.09 1.66
C ASN A 45 -14.68 -0.43 1.71
N ALA A 46 -15.81 -1.10 1.49
CA ALA A 46 -15.83 -2.54 1.23
C ALA A 46 -16.39 -2.78 -0.18
N TYR A 47 -15.93 -3.84 -0.81
CA TYR A 47 -16.22 -4.19 -2.19
C TYR A 47 -16.69 -5.64 -2.27
N SER A 48 -17.43 -6.01 -3.31
CA SER A 48 -17.86 -7.40 -3.56
C SER A 48 -17.14 -8.04 -4.75
N THR A 49 -16.44 -7.24 -5.55
CA THR A 49 -15.68 -7.66 -6.73
C THR A 49 -14.19 -7.35 -6.58
N LYS A 50 -13.37 -7.85 -7.52
CA LYS A 50 -11.95 -7.51 -7.62
C LYS A 50 -11.79 -6.39 -8.65
N ASP A 51 -11.36 -5.22 -8.20
CA ASP A 51 -11.07 -4.06 -9.06
C ASP A 51 -10.10 -3.09 -8.34
N HIS A 52 -9.77 -1.95 -8.93
CA HIS A 52 -8.96 -0.91 -8.31
C HIS A 52 -9.83 0.15 -7.63
N GLY A 53 -9.36 0.67 -6.50
CA GLY A 53 -10.03 1.78 -5.82
C GLY A 53 -10.15 3.02 -6.73
N MET A 54 -11.24 3.78 -6.57
CA MET A 54 -11.50 4.97 -7.40
C MET A 54 -10.54 6.13 -7.12
N ASP A 55 -10.06 6.27 -5.88
CA ASP A 55 -9.12 7.32 -5.48
C ASP A 55 -7.68 6.81 -5.53
N PHE A 56 -6.74 7.67 -5.89
CA PHE A 56 -5.32 7.39 -5.76
C PHE A 56 -4.98 6.93 -4.32
N PRO A 57 -4.12 5.91 -4.16
CA PRO A 57 -3.26 5.32 -5.17
C PRO A 57 -3.87 4.06 -5.83
N HIS A 58 -5.18 4.06 -6.07
CA HIS A 58 -5.90 3.04 -6.84
C HIS A 58 -5.55 1.61 -6.43
N LEU A 59 -5.49 1.31 -5.13
CA LEU A 59 -5.10 -0.02 -4.66
C LEU A 59 -6.08 -1.09 -5.17
N LEU A 60 -5.56 -2.22 -5.64
CA LEU A 60 -6.34 -3.38 -6.07
C LEU A 60 -7.06 -3.99 -4.87
N HIS A 61 -8.38 -4.04 -4.88
CA HIS A 61 -9.21 -4.58 -3.80
C HIS A 61 -9.90 -5.88 -4.21
N THR A 62 -10.48 -6.58 -3.23
CA THR A 62 -11.27 -7.80 -3.43
C THR A 62 -12.45 -7.84 -2.45
N SER A 63 -13.32 -8.83 -2.58
CA SER A 63 -14.39 -9.10 -1.60
C SER A 63 -13.91 -9.40 -0.18
N ASN A 64 -12.62 -9.70 0.00
CA ASN A 64 -12.03 -10.06 1.28
C ASN A 64 -11.19 -8.92 1.88
N SER A 65 -11.24 -7.72 1.29
CA SER A 65 -10.53 -6.55 1.81
C SER A 65 -11.47 -5.37 2.07
N THR A 66 -11.05 -4.56 3.03
CA THR A 66 -11.62 -3.24 3.30
C THR A 66 -10.52 -2.23 3.05
N GLN A 67 -10.79 -1.25 2.19
CA GLN A 67 -9.90 -0.13 1.97
C GLN A 67 -10.20 0.97 2.97
N ILE A 68 -9.16 1.49 3.60
CA ILE A 68 -9.23 2.58 4.57
C ILE A 68 -8.45 3.76 4.00
N ASP A 69 -9.12 4.90 3.86
CA ASP A 69 -8.52 6.15 3.43
C ASP A 69 -8.56 7.16 4.58
N ILE A 70 -7.39 7.63 4.98
CA ILE A 70 -7.20 8.57 6.07
C ILE A 70 -6.83 9.91 5.47
N VAL A 71 -7.49 10.97 5.94
CA VAL A 71 -7.23 12.35 5.56
C VAL A 71 -7.05 13.20 6.80
N PHE A 72 -5.91 13.89 6.84
CA PHE A 72 -5.58 14.88 7.86
C PHE A 72 -5.65 16.26 7.21
N ASN A 73 -6.64 17.05 7.59
CA ASN A 73 -6.98 18.30 6.92
C ASN A 73 -6.94 19.48 7.89
N ASN A 74 -6.07 20.44 7.65
CA ASN A 74 -5.95 21.67 8.44
C ASN A 74 -5.84 21.47 9.97
N ILE A 75 -5.12 20.41 10.39
CA ILE A 75 -4.99 20.08 11.82
C ILE A 75 -4.27 21.21 12.56
N THR A 76 -4.92 21.70 13.62
CA THR A 76 -4.31 22.64 14.56
C THR A 76 -3.19 21.95 15.33
N ASN A 77 -1.98 22.49 15.28
CA ASN A 77 -0.80 21.89 15.90
C ASN A 77 0.11 22.95 16.53
N ARG A 78 0.96 22.52 17.46
CA ARG A 78 1.83 23.39 18.27
C ARG A 78 3.26 23.55 17.71
N PHE A 79 3.55 22.96 16.56
CA PHE A 79 4.91 22.90 16.02
C PHE A 79 5.04 23.80 14.80
N ALA A 80 6.22 24.38 14.59
CA ALA A 80 6.45 25.24 13.43
C ALA A 80 6.44 24.43 12.12
N ASN A 81 7.02 23.23 12.12
CA ASN A 81 7.10 22.34 10.95
C ASN A 81 6.72 20.91 11.39
N PRO A 82 5.43 20.63 11.63
CA PRO A 82 4.98 19.32 12.10
C PRO A 82 5.18 18.25 11.03
N ARG A 83 5.62 17.07 11.47
CA ARG A 83 5.53 15.83 10.70
C ARG A 83 4.56 14.91 11.40
N PHE A 84 3.54 14.46 10.68
CA PHE A 84 2.53 13.56 11.21
C PHE A 84 2.91 12.10 10.96
N ALA A 85 2.44 11.24 11.85
CA ALA A 85 2.49 9.80 11.72
C ALA A 85 1.22 9.20 12.31
N ILE A 86 0.88 7.99 11.86
CA ILE A 86 -0.15 7.15 12.45
C ILE A 86 0.48 5.92 13.09
N GLU A 87 0.02 5.58 14.29
CA GLU A 87 0.29 4.29 14.93
C GLU A 87 -0.83 3.32 14.57
N LEU A 88 -0.47 2.18 13.99
CA LEU A 88 -1.37 1.08 13.67
C LEU A 88 -1.09 -0.06 14.65
N LEU A 89 -2.13 -0.57 15.30
CA LEU A 89 -2.06 -1.72 16.19
C LEU A 89 -2.72 -2.92 15.53
N PHE A 90 -2.00 -4.03 15.44
CA PHE A 90 -2.44 -5.28 14.85
C PHE A 90 -2.72 -6.29 15.96
N VAL A 91 -3.89 -6.95 15.88
CA VAL A 91 -4.31 -7.98 16.82
C VAL A 91 -4.69 -9.21 16.02
N VAL A 92 -4.02 -10.32 16.29
CA VAL A 92 -4.28 -11.62 15.64
C VAL A 92 -4.34 -12.73 16.68
N SER A 93 -5.15 -13.75 16.44
CA SER A 93 -5.39 -14.83 17.41
C SER A 93 -4.22 -15.82 17.54
N GLU A 94 -3.17 -15.67 16.73
CA GLU A 94 -1.94 -16.46 16.87
C GLU A 94 -1.27 -16.16 18.21
N GLN A 95 -0.61 -17.14 18.82
CA GLN A 95 0.03 -16.94 20.12
C GLN A 95 1.31 -16.12 19.99
N ALA A 96 1.55 -15.24 20.95
CA ALA A 96 2.80 -14.48 21.04
C ALA A 96 3.95 -15.39 21.52
N VAL A 97 4.65 -16.01 20.58
CA VAL A 97 5.86 -16.81 20.83
C VAL A 97 7.09 -16.11 20.22
N VAL A 98 8.28 -16.39 20.76
CA VAL A 98 9.53 -15.84 20.20
C VAL A 98 9.66 -16.25 18.73
N GLY A 99 9.85 -15.28 17.83
CA GLY A 99 9.92 -15.49 16.39
C GLY A 99 8.57 -15.49 15.67
N SER A 100 7.46 -15.25 16.37
CA SER A 100 6.17 -14.92 15.73
C SER A 100 6.04 -13.40 15.64
N GLU A 101 6.45 -12.83 14.51
CA GLU A 101 6.39 -11.39 14.23
C GLU A 101 5.65 -11.17 12.92
N PHE A 102 5.05 -9.98 12.76
CA PHE A 102 4.50 -9.58 11.48
C PHE A 102 5.64 -9.38 10.48
N GLU A 103 5.49 -9.95 9.30
CA GLU A 103 6.48 -9.84 8.23
C GLU A 103 6.15 -8.65 7.34
N VAL A 104 7.13 -7.75 7.16
CA VAL A 104 7.01 -6.60 6.26
C VAL A 104 7.74 -6.91 4.96
N THR A 105 6.99 -7.12 3.89
CA THR A 105 7.53 -7.37 2.55
C THR A 105 7.35 -6.15 1.66
N LYS A 106 8.27 -5.96 0.71
CA LYS A 106 8.16 -4.94 -0.33
C LYS A 106 8.13 -5.63 -1.68
N ARG A 107 6.99 -5.57 -2.36
CA ARG A 107 6.85 -6.06 -3.73
C ARG A 107 7.15 -4.93 -4.69
N LYS A 108 7.89 -5.24 -5.75
CA LYS A 108 8.09 -4.33 -6.88
C LYS A 108 7.14 -4.71 -7.99
N THR A 109 6.33 -3.76 -8.45
CA THR A 109 5.51 -3.89 -9.64
C THR A 109 6.18 -3.14 -10.80
N LEU A 110 6.10 -3.70 -12.00
CA LEU A 110 6.54 -3.01 -13.23
C LEU A 110 5.43 -2.14 -13.81
N ASP A 111 4.21 -2.31 -13.31
CA ASP A 111 3.04 -1.60 -13.77
C ASP A 111 2.75 -0.42 -12.85
N ASP A 112 2.78 0.78 -13.44
CA ASP A 112 2.43 2.03 -12.79
C ASP A 112 1.21 2.71 -13.43
N GLU A 113 0.45 2.00 -14.29
CA GLU A 113 -0.73 2.53 -14.95
C GLU A 113 -1.74 3.11 -13.94
N HIS A 114 -1.93 2.40 -12.83
CA HIS A 114 -2.83 2.80 -11.76
C HIS A 114 -2.15 3.69 -10.71
N THR A 115 -0.82 3.81 -10.68
CA THR A 115 -0.15 4.73 -9.74
C THR A 115 1.19 5.20 -10.32
N PRO A 116 1.17 6.23 -11.19
CA PRO A 116 2.35 6.61 -11.95
C PRO A 116 3.53 6.97 -11.05
N GLY A 117 4.70 6.43 -11.38
CA GLY A 117 5.95 6.68 -10.66
C GLY A 117 6.12 5.92 -9.34
N ILE A 118 5.17 5.06 -8.94
CA ILE A 118 5.22 4.31 -7.68
C ILE A 118 5.22 2.82 -7.96
N PHE A 119 6.43 2.25 -7.98
CA PHE A 119 6.67 0.85 -8.35
C PHE A 119 6.75 -0.10 -7.15
N GLU A 120 6.42 0.36 -5.94
CA GLU A 120 6.53 -0.44 -4.72
C GLU A 120 5.18 -0.54 -4.00
N ILE A 121 4.90 -1.75 -3.49
CA ILE A 121 3.79 -2.04 -2.59
C ILE A 121 4.39 -2.64 -1.32
N VAL A 122 3.93 -2.16 -0.17
CA VAL A 122 4.31 -2.68 1.15
C VAL A 122 3.19 -3.57 1.66
N ASP A 123 3.53 -4.82 1.96
CA ASP A 123 2.63 -5.75 2.65
C ASP A 123 3.12 -5.96 4.09
N VAL A 124 2.19 -5.97 5.03
CA VAL A 124 2.41 -6.31 6.43
C VAL A 124 1.55 -7.52 6.73
N LEU A 125 2.19 -8.68 6.91
CA LEU A 125 1.54 -9.98 6.95
C LEU A 125 1.59 -10.57 8.35
N SER A 126 0.47 -11.09 8.85
CA SER A 126 0.51 -11.90 10.07
C SER A 126 1.31 -13.19 9.82
N PRO A 127 1.85 -13.84 10.87
CA PRO A 127 2.57 -15.10 10.71
C PRO A 127 1.76 -16.18 9.98
N GLY A 128 0.45 -16.25 10.24
CA GLY A 128 -0.47 -17.15 9.57
C GLY A 128 -0.66 -16.82 8.08
N ALA A 129 -0.78 -15.53 7.74
CA ALA A 129 -0.86 -15.10 6.34
C ALA A 129 0.43 -15.45 5.59
N PHE A 130 1.60 -15.14 6.18
CA PHE A 130 2.89 -15.39 5.54
C PHE A 130 3.19 -16.89 5.35
N THR A 131 2.92 -17.72 6.36
CA THR A 131 3.32 -19.13 6.35
C THR A 131 2.28 -20.05 5.73
N PHE A 132 1.00 -19.77 5.94
CA PHE A 132 -0.11 -20.66 5.60
C PHE A 132 -1.14 -20.03 4.65
N SER A 133 -0.92 -18.78 4.22
CA SER A 133 -1.92 -18.00 3.47
C SER A 133 -3.26 -17.90 4.21
N ALA A 134 -3.23 -18.01 5.53
CA ALA A 134 -4.39 -18.03 6.41
C ALA A 134 -4.11 -17.13 7.61
N GLY A 135 -4.53 -15.87 7.50
CA GLY A 135 -4.25 -14.84 8.49
C GLY A 135 -4.77 -13.48 8.02
N GLY A 136 -4.23 -12.41 8.60
CA GLY A 136 -4.55 -11.04 8.20
C GLY A 136 -3.38 -10.38 7.48
N TYR A 137 -3.69 -9.43 6.60
CA TYR A 137 -2.69 -8.57 5.98
C TYR A 137 -3.13 -7.11 6.00
N ILE A 138 -2.13 -6.24 5.90
CA ILE A 138 -2.29 -4.86 5.47
C ILE A 138 -1.44 -4.61 4.24
N GLU A 139 -1.98 -3.92 3.26
CA GLU A 139 -1.29 -3.57 2.02
C GLU A 139 -1.43 -2.07 1.76
N TYR A 140 -0.34 -1.41 1.39
CA TYR A 140 -0.38 -0.02 0.96
C TYR A 140 0.80 0.33 0.04
N ARG A 141 0.62 1.34 -0.81
CA ARG A 141 1.74 1.97 -1.51
C ARG A 141 2.40 2.99 -0.60
N PRO A 142 3.73 3.11 -0.56
CA PRO A 142 4.45 3.98 0.37
C PRO A 142 4.36 5.47 -0.01
N VAL A 143 3.15 5.97 -0.21
CA VAL A 143 2.83 7.31 -0.72
C VAL A 143 1.77 7.98 0.14
N SER A 144 1.89 9.30 0.24
CA SER A 144 0.90 10.21 0.79
C SER A 144 0.67 11.35 -0.21
N TYR A 145 -0.52 11.95 -0.18
CA TYR A 145 -0.82 13.11 -1.02
C TYR A 145 -1.00 14.36 -0.19
N THR A 146 -0.43 15.45 -0.68
CA THR A 146 -0.43 16.77 -0.04
C THR A 146 -1.57 17.68 -0.52
N HIS A 147 -2.45 17.16 -1.38
CA HIS A 147 -3.64 17.85 -1.88
C HIS A 147 -4.83 16.90 -2.08
N PRO A 148 -6.09 17.40 -2.01
CA PRO A 148 -7.28 16.56 -2.16
C PRO A 148 -7.43 15.87 -3.52
N GLU A 149 -6.99 16.51 -4.60
CA GLU A 149 -7.14 15.98 -5.97
C GLU A 149 -6.24 14.76 -6.25
N ARG A 150 -5.17 14.58 -5.46
CA ARG A 150 -4.19 13.49 -5.55
C ARG A 150 -3.63 13.28 -6.96
N ASP A 151 -2.43 13.77 -7.17
CA ASP A 151 -1.65 13.52 -8.39
C ASP A 151 -0.17 13.32 -8.05
N VAL A 152 0.62 12.84 -9.01
CA VAL A 152 2.07 12.66 -8.94
C VAL A 152 2.76 13.91 -8.42
N ALA A 153 2.37 15.10 -8.91
CA ALA A 153 2.93 16.38 -8.49
C ALA A 153 2.66 16.74 -7.02
N THR A 154 1.65 16.13 -6.41
CA THR A 154 1.25 16.34 -5.02
C THR A 154 1.61 15.18 -4.11
N SER A 155 2.27 14.15 -4.67
CA SER A 155 2.69 12.97 -3.92
C SER A 155 3.93 13.25 -3.07
N THR A 156 4.02 12.56 -1.94
CA THR A 156 5.21 12.49 -1.10
C THR A 156 5.35 11.09 -0.52
N GLU A 157 6.55 10.74 -0.06
CA GLU A 157 6.83 9.42 0.48
C GLU A 157 6.27 9.22 1.89
N THR A 158 6.04 7.96 2.23
CA THR A 158 5.81 7.53 3.62
C THR A 158 6.97 6.68 4.12
N ARG A 159 7.16 6.65 5.44
CA ARG A 159 8.17 5.81 6.09
C ARG A 159 7.54 5.05 7.25
N GLN A 160 7.69 3.73 7.23
CA GLN A 160 7.22 2.86 8.30
C GLN A 160 8.34 2.40 9.22
N SER A 161 8.00 2.18 10.50
CA SER A 161 8.83 1.41 11.42
C SER A 161 8.66 -0.10 11.19
N GLN A 162 9.47 -0.91 11.85
CA GLN A 162 9.15 -2.33 12.00
C GLN A 162 8.01 -2.51 13.01
N PRO A 163 7.16 -3.55 12.88
CA PRO A 163 6.21 -3.95 13.90
C PRO A 163 6.92 -4.33 15.21
N ILE A 164 6.42 -3.86 16.34
CA ILE A 164 7.00 -4.14 17.67
C ILE A 164 5.91 -4.68 18.59
N ALA A 165 6.23 -5.70 19.37
CA ALA A 165 5.31 -6.27 20.36
C ALA A 165 4.83 -5.22 21.38
N VAL A 166 3.51 -5.18 21.58
CA VAL A 166 2.88 -4.33 22.60
C VAL A 166 3.04 -4.99 23.97
N ARG A 167 3.55 -4.24 24.94
CA ARG A 167 3.65 -4.70 26.33
C ARG A 167 2.29 -4.60 27.02
N SER A 168 1.87 -5.69 27.67
CA SER A 168 0.57 -5.80 28.34
C SER A 168 -0.62 -5.40 27.44
N PRO A 169 -0.85 -6.12 26.32
CA PRO A 169 -1.88 -5.75 25.34
C PRO A 169 -3.27 -5.54 25.94
N SER A 170 -3.69 -6.36 26.92
CA SER A 170 -5.00 -6.23 27.57
C SER A 170 -5.18 -4.88 28.25
N ALA A 171 -4.13 -4.32 28.83
CA ALA A 171 -4.17 -3.01 29.49
C ALA A 171 -4.16 -1.87 28.49
N VAL A 172 -3.33 -1.96 27.44
CA VAL A 172 -3.23 -0.94 26.39
C VAL A 172 -4.52 -0.82 25.59
N LEU A 173 -5.18 -1.95 25.31
CA LEU A 173 -6.36 -2.01 24.45
C LEU A 173 -7.69 -2.01 25.22
N GLN A 174 -7.67 -1.79 26.54
CA GLN A 174 -8.82 -1.99 27.44
C GLN A 174 -10.10 -1.24 27.01
N SER A 175 -9.97 -0.06 26.41
CA SER A 175 -11.07 0.79 25.92
C SER A 175 -11.48 0.53 24.47
N THR A 176 -10.87 -0.45 23.80
CA THR A 176 -11.08 -0.71 22.37
C THR A 176 -12.03 -1.90 22.13
N LEU A 177 -12.54 -2.01 20.90
CA LEU A 177 -13.34 -3.16 20.48
C LEU A 177 -12.56 -4.49 20.60
N ALA A 178 -11.23 -4.47 20.44
CA ALA A 178 -10.41 -5.66 20.58
C ALA A 178 -10.49 -6.25 22.00
N TYR A 179 -10.47 -5.41 23.04
CA TYR A 179 -10.65 -5.88 24.41
C TYR A 179 -12.08 -6.32 24.68
N ALA A 180 -13.08 -5.66 24.10
CA ALA A 180 -14.47 -6.12 24.21
C ALA A 180 -14.67 -7.52 23.61
N LEU A 181 -13.96 -7.85 22.53
CA LEU A 181 -14.04 -9.16 21.85
C LEU A 181 -13.21 -10.24 22.53
N TYR A 182 -11.99 -9.92 22.96
CA TYR A 182 -11.00 -10.91 23.40
C TYR A 182 -10.68 -10.87 24.90
N GLY A 183 -10.99 -9.76 25.56
CA GLY A 183 -10.70 -9.54 26.98
C GLY A 183 -9.23 -9.77 27.32
N THR A 184 -8.98 -10.45 28.43
CA THR A 184 -7.62 -10.75 28.91
C THR A 184 -6.86 -11.77 28.05
N LYS A 185 -7.51 -12.39 27.05
CA LYS A 185 -6.80 -13.28 26.10
C LYS A 185 -5.83 -12.51 25.22
N LEU A 186 -5.98 -11.20 25.10
CA LEU A 186 -5.05 -10.34 24.37
C LEU A 186 -3.60 -10.49 24.86
N ASP A 187 -3.37 -10.77 26.15
CA ASP A 187 -2.02 -11.00 26.67
C ASP A 187 -1.38 -12.32 26.20
N SER A 188 -2.18 -13.23 25.65
CA SER A 188 -1.70 -14.48 25.03
C SER A 188 -1.60 -14.41 23.51
N TYR A 189 -2.21 -13.38 22.90
CA TYR A 189 -2.25 -13.17 21.46
C TYR A 189 -1.09 -12.31 20.98
N LEU A 190 -0.73 -12.48 19.72
CA LEU A 190 0.25 -11.64 19.06
C LEU A 190 -0.38 -10.26 18.78
N VAL A 191 0.11 -9.26 19.52
CA VAL A 191 -0.28 -7.87 19.36
C VAL A 191 0.97 -7.04 19.10
N GLN A 192 1.03 -6.42 17.92
CA GLN A 192 2.17 -5.60 17.51
C GLN A 192 1.71 -4.24 16.99
N GLY A 193 2.55 -3.22 17.18
CA GLY A 193 2.31 -1.86 16.70
C GLY A 193 3.35 -1.44 15.67
N MET A 194 2.92 -0.67 14.66
CA MET A 194 3.78 -0.08 13.63
C MET A 194 3.40 1.38 13.39
N ASN A 195 4.41 2.24 13.25
CA ASN A 195 4.20 3.65 12.91
C ASN A 195 4.43 3.90 11.44
N VAL A 196 3.57 4.69 10.80
CA VAL A 196 3.75 5.18 9.44
C VAL A 196 3.75 6.70 9.46
N SER A 197 4.88 7.29 9.04
CA SER A 197 5.09 8.75 9.00
C SER A 197 5.01 9.29 7.58
N PHE A 198 4.52 10.52 7.45
CA PHE A 198 4.26 11.17 6.17
C PHE A 198 5.32 12.22 5.84
N GLY A 199 5.68 12.33 4.57
CA GLY A 199 6.57 13.35 4.05
C GLY A 199 8.06 13.10 4.28
N VAL A 200 8.91 13.91 3.63
CA VAL A 200 10.37 13.88 3.71
C VAL A 200 10.92 15.29 3.96
N SER A 201 12.15 15.42 4.46
CA SER A 201 12.68 16.74 4.88
C SER A 201 12.67 17.83 3.80
N GLU A 202 12.69 17.45 2.53
CA GLU A 202 12.76 18.36 1.39
C GLU A 202 11.38 18.89 0.94
N ASP A 203 10.28 18.30 1.40
CA ASP A 203 8.94 18.64 0.90
C ASP A 203 8.22 19.76 1.69
N GLY A 204 8.81 20.21 2.81
CA GLY A 204 8.22 21.24 3.69
C GLY A 204 7.26 20.70 4.74
N PHE A 205 7.14 19.38 4.87
CA PHE A 205 6.24 18.62 5.73
C PHE A 205 4.78 19.07 5.62
N TYR A 206 3.97 18.70 6.63
CA TYR A 206 2.54 19.03 6.65
C TYR A 206 2.27 20.54 6.60
N ARG A 207 3.18 21.37 7.11
CA ARG A 207 3.01 22.83 7.15
C ARG A 207 2.80 23.46 5.77
N LYS A 208 3.39 22.88 4.72
CA LYS A 208 3.36 23.47 3.38
C LYS A 208 1.95 23.51 2.80
N THR A 209 1.14 22.48 3.05
CA THR A 209 -0.19 22.33 2.45
C THR A 209 -1.31 22.18 3.48
N ASN A 210 -0.97 21.91 4.75
CA ASN A 210 -1.88 21.52 5.81
C ASN A 210 -2.79 20.35 5.41
N TYR A 211 -2.25 19.42 4.61
CA TYR A 211 -3.01 18.29 4.10
C TYR A 211 -2.09 17.08 3.91
N THR A 212 -2.51 15.91 4.39
CA THR A 212 -1.83 14.63 4.13
C THR A 212 -2.86 13.51 4.11
N THR A 213 -2.62 12.50 3.29
CA THR A 213 -3.48 11.32 3.20
C THR A 213 -2.70 10.02 3.30
N MET A 214 -3.38 8.95 3.67
CA MET A 214 -2.85 7.59 3.56
C MET A 214 -3.99 6.65 3.23
N THR A 215 -3.80 5.86 2.18
CA THR A 215 -4.74 4.80 1.84
C THR A 215 -4.05 3.47 2.03
N PHE A 216 -4.70 2.55 2.73
CA PHE A 216 -4.25 1.18 2.90
C PHE A 216 -5.43 0.23 2.85
N GLN A 217 -5.17 -1.04 2.57
CA GLN A 217 -6.15 -2.10 2.66
C GLN A 217 -5.86 -3.00 3.83
N VAL A 218 -6.92 -3.51 4.45
CA VAL A 218 -6.85 -4.59 5.43
C VAL A 218 -7.71 -5.75 4.93
N GLY A 219 -7.20 -6.97 5.02
CA GLY A 219 -7.94 -8.13 4.53
C GLY A 219 -7.51 -9.43 5.17
N TYR A 220 -8.22 -10.49 4.79
CA TYR A 220 -7.93 -11.86 5.23
C TYR A 220 -7.32 -12.68 4.08
N GLY A 221 -6.36 -13.54 4.41
CA GLY A 221 -5.62 -14.36 3.46
C GLY A 221 -4.35 -13.67 2.97
N MET A 222 -4.09 -13.75 1.66
CA MET A 222 -2.95 -13.08 1.02
C MET A 222 -3.41 -11.76 0.36
N PRO A 223 -2.55 -10.74 0.33
CA PRO A 223 -2.80 -9.53 -0.45
C PRO A 223 -3.05 -9.87 -1.93
N PRO A 224 -3.91 -9.11 -2.62
CA PRO A 224 -4.16 -9.33 -4.03
C PRO A 224 -2.88 -9.09 -4.85
N VAL A 225 -2.68 -9.93 -5.86
CA VAL A 225 -1.56 -9.78 -6.78
C VAL A 225 -2.03 -8.94 -7.97
N GLU A 226 -1.32 -7.84 -8.21
CA GLU A 226 -1.46 -7.05 -9.43
C GLU A 226 -0.87 -7.82 -10.62
N GLU A 227 -1.65 -7.90 -11.69
CA GLU A 227 -1.20 -8.43 -12.97
C GLU A 227 -0.73 -7.27 -13.85
N LEU A 228 0.18 -7.54 -14.79
CA LEU A 228 0.59 -6.52 -15.75
C LEU A 228 -0.59 -6.14 -16.64
N SER A 229 -0.82 -4.84 -16.79
CA SER A 229 -1.88 -4.35 -17.65
C SER A 229 -1.69 -4.75 -19.10
N ALA A 230 -2.82 -4.86 -19.81
CA ALA A 230 -2.81 -5.08 -21.24
C ALA A 230 -2.02 -3.99 -21.98
N PHE A 231 -2.06 -2.75 -21.49
CA PHE A 231 -1.31 -1.65 -22.08
C PHE A 231 0.20 -1.86 -21.99
N VAL A 232 0.72 -2.17 -20.79
CA VAL A 232 2.15 -2.45 -20.57
C VAL A 232 2.61 -3.63 -21.43
N LEU A 233 1.80 -4.70 -21.48
CA LEU A 233 2.10 -5.89 -22.29
C LEU A 233 2.15 -5.58 -23.79
N ILE A 234 1.23 -4.74 -24.30
CA ILE A 234 1.22 -4.32 -25.71
C ILE A 234 2.45 -3.47 -26.04
N VAL A 235 2.78 -2.48 -25.20
CA VAL A 235 3.94 -1.60 -25.42
C VAL A 235 5.24 -2.41 -25.38
N ALA A 236 5.40 -3.28 -24.39
CA ALA A 236 6.55 -4.19 -24.30
C ALA A 236 6.61 -5.13 -25.51
N GLY A 237 5.45 -5.67 -25.93
CA GLY A 237 5.31 -6.53 -27.09
C GLY A 237 5.74 -5.87 -28.39
N ILE A 238 5.34 -4.61 -28.64
CA ILE A 238 5.77 -3.84 -29.80
C ILE A 238 7.26 -3.49 -29.70
N GLY A 239 7.70 -3.03 -28.53
CA GLY A 239 9.07 -2.61 -28.28
C GLY A 239 10.10 -3.72 -28.47
N ILE A 240 9.76 -4.96 -28.10
CA ILE A 240 10.64 -6.14 -28.29
C ILE A 240 10.37 -6.80 -29.64
N GLY A 241 9.12 -6.89 -30.05
CA GLY A 241 8.68 -7.63 -31.23
C GLY A 241 9.22 -7.04 -32.53
N VAL A 242 9.15 -5.72 -32.71
CA VAL A 242 9.62 -5.08 -33.94
C VAL A 242 11.13 -5.27 -34.15
N PRO A 243 12.01 -4.98 -33.16
CA PRO A 243 13.44 -5.27 -33.30
C PRO A 243 13.75 -6.73 -33.59
N LEU A 244 13.06 -7.67 -32.92
CA LEU A 244 13.27 -9.10 -33.13
C LEU A 244 12.94 -9.53 -34.57
N VAL A 245 11.80 -9.07 -35.11
CA VAL A 245 11.39 -9.35 -36.49
C VAL A 245 12.40 -8.79 -37.48
N VAL A 246 12.88 -7.56 -37.27
CA VAL A 246 13.91 -6.94 -38.12
C VAL A 246 15.22 -7.74 -38.08
N LEU A 247 15.65 -8.18 -36.89
CA LEU A 247 16.86 -8.99 -36.72
C LEU A 247 16.74 -10.35 -37.44
N ILE A 248 15.61 -11.03 -37.29
CA ILE A 248 15.35 -12.32 -37.95
C ILE A 248 15.31 -12.14 -39.47
N ALA A 249 14.55 -11.16 -39.97
CA ALA A 249 14.45 -10.88 -41.41
C ALA A 249 15.82 -10.52 -42.01
N SER A 250 16.60 -9.70 -41.31
CA SER A 250 17.96 -9.32 -41.72
C SER A 250 18.89 -10.54 -41.75
N SER A 251 18.80 -11.41 -40.75
CA SER A 251 19.60 -12.63 -40.66
C SER A 251 19.27 -13.62 -41.79
N ILE A 252 17.98 -13.84 -42.06
CA ILE A 252 17.50 -14.68 -43.17
C ILE A 252 17.98 -14.10 -44.50
N TYR A 253 17.86 -12.79 -44.70
CA TYR A 253 18.31 -12.11 -45.91
C TYR A 253 19.82 -12.27 -46.14
N VAL A 254 20.64 -12.12 -45.09
CA VAL A 254 22.09 -12.32 -45.18
C VAL A 254 22.44 -13.78 -45.47
N CYS A 255 21.80 -14.74 -44.80
CA CYS A 255 22.03 -16.17 -45.02
C CYS A 255 21.67 -16.59 -46.45
N THR A 256 20.51 -16.18 -46.96
CA THR A 256 20.08 -16.48 -48.34
C THR A 256 21.00 -15.84 -49.38
N LYS A 257 21.43 -14.60 -49.18
CA LYS A 257 22.41 -13.93 -50.05
C LYS A 257 23.77 -14.65 -50.06
N LYS A 258 24.26 -15.10 -48.90
CA LYS A 258 25.54 -15.81 -48.78
C LYS A 258 25.51 -17.19 -49.45
N LEU A 259 24.40 -17.92 -49.32
CA LEU A 259 24.19 -19.20 -50.01
C LEU A 259 24.15 -19.00 -51.54
N ARG A 260 23.35 -18.04 -52.02
CA ARG A 260 23.23 -17.77 -53.47
C ARG A 260 24.54 -17.33 -54.12
N ASN A 261 25.38 -16.60 -53.38
CA ASN A 261 26.71 -16.22 -53.86
C ASN A 261 27.68 -17.42 -53.88
N ARG A 262 27.58 -18.37 -52.93
CA ARG A 262 28.38 -19.61 -52.94
C ARG A 262 28.08 -20.47 -54.17
N ASP A 263 26.81 -20.62 -54.54
CA ASP A 263 26.40 -21.39 -55.72
C ASP A 263 26.93 -20.77 -57.02
N ARG A 264 26.88 -19.44 -57.13
CA ARG A 264 27.47 -18.70 -58.27
C ARG A 264 28.98 -18.89 -58.38
N PHE A 265 29.71 -18.90 -57.26
CA PHE A 265 31.16 -19.13 -57.28
C PHE A 265 31.54 -20.58 -57.62
N GLN A 266 30.67 -21.57 -57.34
CA GLN A 266 30.89 -22.95 -57.78
C GLN A 266 30.59 -23.15 -59.28
N GLN A 267 29.56 -22.49 -59.83
CA GLN A 267 29.27 -22.54 -61.27
C GLN A 267 30.33 -21.86 -62.15
N GLN A 268 31.11 -20.91 -61.62
CA GLN A 268 32.22 -20.28 -62.36
C GLN A 268 33.54 -21.07 -62.28
N ARG A 269 33.61 -22.15 -61.50
CA ARG A 269 34.81 -23.02 -61.35
C ARG A 269 34.71 -24.35 -62.12
N LEU A 270 33.58 -24.62 -62.75
CA LEU A 270 33.36 -25.72 -63.70
C LEU A 270 33.45 -25.18 -65.13
#